data_AF-E1QSP1-F1
#
_entry.id   AF-E1QSP1-F1
#
_cell.length_a   1.000
_cell.length_b   1.000
_cell.length_c   1.000
_cell.angle_alpha   90.00
_cell.angle_beta   90.00
_cell.angle_gamma   90.00
#
_symmetry.space_group_name_H-M   'P 1'
#
loop_
_entity.id
_entity.type
_entity.pdbx_description
1 polymer ?
#
loop_
_entity_poly.entity_id
_entity_poly.type
_entity_poly.pdbx_seq_one_letter_code
_entity_poly.pdbx_strand_id
1 'polypeptide(L)'
;MDVGEVVADLVFIVRAPVDGVDNAVNESAKLSRAWRRIATVMRAFNNPWALPRGFRRELLSIANSYFTAGSDPSITFLALMSKFSNWLNQQLDWQGKALTAVIIIAVMLGVASFMAILGAPPTVSIIGIALLPIIHHYQVELVRYDYTKPAMAGLIGGLTAFTLGNYLVGLGATRLWFITALGFGVGFAVLYMPQFIRFVANYLGLPQRVLSSFNDLLTVPNPQPPRPLTVVERDLKPLWDYAYGVGVREFVERVNMVVDSLIDFIRRSVMMGFIYGPFIAVGYAFMVFTAYVLAGIHATAITGLGMPISLDPQLVNATLMPLAITTSILVGKAMHSVGLGISLVPIFLAPLIPLIW
;
A
#
# COMPACT_ATOMS: atom_id res chain seq x y z
N MET A 1 3.39 -2.34 6.91
CA MET A 1 4.57 -2.04 7.75
C MET A 1 4.42 -0.65 8.38
N ASP A 2 4.57 -0.55 9.70
CA ASP A 2 4.48 0.72 10.45
C ASP A 2 5.83 1.44 10.42
N VAL A 3 5.85 2.70 9.98
CA VAL A 3 7.08 3.50 9.82
C VAL A 3 7.71 3.80 11.18
N GLY A 4 6.92 4.09 12.21
CA GLY A 4 7.45 4.40 13.54
C GLY A 4 8.21 3.23 14.17
N GLU A 5 7.78 1.99 13.89
CA GLU A 5 8.46 0.78 14.30
C GLU A 5 9.82 0.61 13.61
N VAL A 6 9.94 1.03 12.35
CA VAL A 6 11.20 1.01 11.60
C VAL A 6 12.13 2.13 12.04
N VAL A 7 11.61 3.33 12.32
CA VAL A 7 12.46 4.40 12.89
C VAL A 7 13.04 4.00 14.24
N ALA A 8 12.28 3.28 15.07
CA ALA A 8 12.82 2.73 16.31
C ALA A 8 13.97 1.73 16.06
N ASP A 9 13.90 0.93 14.99
CA ASP A 9 15.01 0.08 14.56
C ASP A 9 16.22 0.92 14.13
N LEU A 10 16.02 2.05 13.43
CA LEU A 10 17.10 2.97 13.06
C LEU A 10 17.78 3.60 14.28
N VAL A 11 16.99 4.03 15.27
CA VAL A 11 17.52 4.57 16.53
C VAL A 11 18.39 3.53 17.23
N PHE A 12 17.96 2.27 17.26
CA PHE A 12 18.78 1.18 17.79
C PHE A 12 20.09 1.03 17.01
N ILE A 13 20.03 0.92 15.68
CA ILE A 13 21.20 0.70 14.81
C ILE A 13 22.25 1.80 14.97
N VAL A 14 21.80 3.05 15.10
CA VAL A 14 22.67 4.21 15.21
C VAL A 14 23.26 4.34 16.63
N ARG A 15 22.46 4.10 17.67
CA ARG A 15 22.88 4.29 19.07
C ARG A 15 23.67 3.11 19.65
N ALA A 16 23.32 1.88 19.32
CA ALA A 16 23.93 0.69 19.93
C ALA A 16 25.47 0.65 19.83
N PRO A 17 26.10 1.07 18.70
CA PRO A 17 27.55 1.11 18.59
C PRO A 17 28.25 2.16 19.48
N VAL A 18 27.54 3.22 19.89
CA VAL A 18 28.13 4.37 20.60
C VAL A 18 27.74 4.36 22.07
N ASP A 19 26.44 4.24 22.35
CA ASP A 19 25.87 4.38 23.69
C ASP A 19 25.79 3.04 24.44
N GLY A 20 26.10 1.94 23.75
CA GLY A 20 25.92 0.58 24.24
C GLY A 20 24.50 0.02 24.04
N VAL A 21 24.40 -1.31 24.14
CA VAL A 21 23.18 -2.06 23.80
C VAL A 21 21.99 -1.68 24.69
N ASP A 22 22.18 -1.59 26.00
CA ASP A 22 21.08 -1.36 26.95
C ASP A 22 20.46 0.03 26.80
N ASN A 23 21.30 1.06 26.60
CA ASN A 23 20.83 2.43 26.36
C ASN A 23 20.07 2.53 25.03
N ALA A 24 20.60 1.91 23.97
CA ALA A 24 19.94 1.87 22.67
C ALA A 24 18.58 1.16 22.71
N VAL A 25 18.45 0.06 23.48
CA VAL A 25 17.18 -0.65 23.68
C VAL A 25 16.15 0.21 24.40
N ASN A 26 16.55 0.87 25.49
CA ASN A 26 15.64 1.71 26.28
C ASN A 26 15.08 2.87 25.46
N GLU A 27 15.90 3.44 24.59
CA GLU A 27 15.54 4.57 23.74
C GLU A 27 14.65 4.15 22.59
N SER A 28 14.96 3.02 21.95
CA SER A 28 14.10 2.42 20.92
C SER A 28 12.74 2.00 21.49
N ALA A 29 12.69 1.58 22.76
CA ALA A 29 11.45 1.26 23.46
C ALA A 29 10.55 2.48 23.69
N LYS A 30 11.09 3.70 23.80
CA LYS A 30 10.24 4.90 23.89
C LYS A 30 9.41 5.10 22.61
N LEU A 31 9.93 4.66 21.47
CA LEU A 31 9.34 4.87 20.14
C LEU A 31 8.47 3.70 19.67
N SER A 32 8.80 2.46 20.07
CA SER A 32 8.15 1.24 19.56
C SER A 32 7.52 0.38 20.64
N ARG A 33 6.41 -0.29 20.33
CA ARG A 33 5.79 -1.28 21.24
C ARG A 33 6.58 -2.58 21.26
N ALA A 34 7.14 -2.97 20.12
CA ALA A 34 7.94 -4.19 20.04
C ALA A 34 9.25 -4.05 20.82
N TRP A 35 9.93 -2.91 20.71
CA TRP A 35 11.11 -2.63 21.51
C TRP A 35 10.81 -2.53 23.00
N ARG A 36 9.62 -2.07 23.41
CA ARG A 36 9.19 -2.17 24.82
C ARG A 36 9.12 -3.59 25.34
N ARG A 37 8.56 -4.52 24.54
CA ARG A 37 8.52 -5.94 24.91
C ARG A 37 9.92 -6.51 25.04
N ILE A 38 10.80 -6.18 24.10
CA ILE A 38 12.20 -6.57 24.12
C ILE A 38 12.91 -6.04 25.37
N ALA A 39 12.77 -4.75 25.67
CA ALA A 39 13.35 -4.12 26.86
C ALA A 39 12.86 -4.78 28.15
N THR A 40 11.58 -5.15 28.21
CA THR A 40 11.01 -5.87 29.36
C THR A 40 11.66 -7.23 29.56
N VAL A 41 11.83 -8.01 28.48
CA VAL A 41 12.49 -9.32 28.54
C VAL A 41 13.98 -9.20 28.87
N MET A 42 14.67 -8.23 28.28
CA MET A 42 16.09 -7.97 28.56
C MET A 42 16.31 -7.61 30.03
N ARG A 43 15.45 -6.77 30.62
CA ARG A 43 15.52 -6.44 32.06
C ARG A 43 15.26 -7.65 32.96
N ALA A 44 14.40 -8.57 32.53
CA ALA A 44 14.03 -9.74 33.32
C ALA A 44 15.08 -10.87 33.28
N PHE A 45 15.68 -11.13 32.11
CA PHE A 45 16.56 -12.29 31.90
C PHE A 45 18.02 -11.93 31.59
N ASN A 46 18.29 -10.65 31.29
CA ASN A 46 19.58 -10.14 30.84
C ASN A 46 20.23 -10.97 29.72
N ASN A 47 19.41 -11.53 28.83
CA ASN A 47 19.87 -12.43 27.79
C ASN A 47 19.13 -12.19 26.46
N PRO A 48 19.83 -11.76 25.38
CA PRO A 48 19.25 -11.59 24.05
C PRO A 48 18.68 -12.89 23.47
N TRP A 49 19.21 -14.05 23.86
CA TRP A 49 18.78 -15.35 23.35
C TRP A 49 17.42 -15.80 23.90
N ALA A 50 16.94 -15.17 24.98
CA ALA A 50 15.61 -15.41 25.55
C ALA A 50 14.48 -14.81 24.70
N LEU A 51 14.80 -13.93 23.74
CA LEU A 51 13.81 -13.34 22.85
C LEU A 51 13.33 -14.36 21.79
N PRO A 52 12.09 -14.25 21.29
CA PRO A 52 11.66 -15.03 20.12
C PRO A 52 12.58 -14.81 18.91
N ARG A 53 12.77 -15.83 18.07
CA ARG A 53 13.53 -15.69 16.83
C ARG A 53 12.90 -14.60 15.95
N GLY A 54 13.74 -13.70 15.42
CA GLY A 54 13.29 -12.60 14.58
C GLY A 54 14.35 -11.52 14.39
N PHE A 55 14.06 -10.57 13.49
CA PHE A 55 14.97 -9.50 13.06
C PHE A 55 15.60 -8.72 14.23
N ARG A 56 14.80 -8.23 15.18
CA ARG A 56 15.29 -7.40 16.30
C ARG A 56 16.12 -8.18 17.31
N ARG A 57 15.85 -9.47 17.51
CA ARG A 57 16.72 -10.35 18.29
C ARG A 57 18.08 -10.50 17.62
N GLU A 58 18.10 -10.66 16.30
CA GLU A 58 19.34 -10.78 15.55
C GLU A 58 20.15 -9.48 15.60
N LEU A 59 19.50 -8.32 15.44
CA LEU A 59 20.15 -7.01 15.65
C LEU A 59 20.79 -6.92 17.05
N LEU A 60 20.06 -7.32 18.09
CA LEU A 60 20.58 -7.33 19.45
C LEU A 60 21.75 -8.29 19.63
N SER A 61 21.67 -9.48 19.05
CA SER A 61 22.75 -10.47 19.14
C SER A 61 24.03 -9.98 18.47
N ILE A 62 23.91 -9.31 17.32
CA ILE A 62 25.03 -8.68 16.60
C ILE A 62 25.60 -7.55 17.46
N ALA A 63 24.76 -6.61 17.90
CA ALA A 63 25.22 -5.48 18.70
C ALA A 63 25.95 -5.95 19.97
N ASN A 64 25.39 -6.93 20.67
CA ASN A 64 25.99 -7.47 21.89
C ASN A 64 27.32 -8.21 21.61
N SER A 65 27.41 -9.00 20.53
CA SER A 65 28.66 -9.72 20.20
C SER A 65 29.80 -8.76 19.86
N TYR A 66 29.53 -7.72 19.08
CA TYR A 66 30.56 -6.76 18.71
C TYR A 66 30.94 -5.82 19.87
N PHE A 67 29.97 -5.43 20.70
CA PHE A 67 30.23 -4.58 21.86
C PHE A 67 31.04 -5.32 22.94
N THR A 68 30.67 -6.57 23.26
CA THR A 68 31.45 -7.41 24.19
C THR A 68 32.85 -7.74 23.69
N ALA A 69 33.04 -7.82 22.37
CA ALA A 69 34.35 -8.01 21.75
C ALA A 69 35.21 -6.73 21.73
N GLY A 70 34.70 -5.57 22.18
CA GLY A 70 35.43 -4.30 22.13
C GLY A 70 35.70 -3.81 20.71
N SER A 71 34.84 -4.17 19.75
CA SER A 71 35.00 -3.79 18.35
C SER A 71 34.78 -2.29 18.13
N ASP A 72 35.44 -1.73 17.12
CA ASP A 72 35.24 -0.34 16.72
C ASP A 72 33.74 -0.06 16.42
N PRO A 73 33.16 1.07 16.91
CA PRO A 73 31.77 1.43 16.67
C PRO A 73 31.38 1.44 15.18
N SER A 74 32.31 1.77 14.27
CA SER A 74 32.02 1.79 12.83
C SER A 74 31.77 0.39 12.28
N ILE A 75 32.55 -0.60 12.74
CA ILE A 75 32.38 -2.01 12.33
C ILE A 75 31.03 -2.55 12.83
N THR A 76 30.71 -2.27 14.09
CA THR A 76 29.43 -2.66 14.69
C THR A 76 28.26 -2.04 13.92
N PHE A 77 28.35 -0.75 13.61
CA PHE A 77 27.37 -0.04 12.81
C PHE A 77 27.19 -0.66 11.42
N LEU A 78 28.28 -0.93 10.69
CA LEU A 78 28.22 -1.51 9.35
C LEU A 78 27.58 -2.91 9.36
N ALA A 79 27.85 -3.73 10.39
CA ALA A 79 27.22 -5.04 10.54
C ALA A 79 25.69 -4.91 10.75
N LEU A 80 25.26 -4.00 11.63
CA LEU A 80 23.84 -3.72 11.86
C LEU A 80 23.17 -3.14 10.62
N MET A 81 23.84 -2.24 9.92
CA MET A 81 23.35 -1.59 8.70
C MET A 81 23.21 -2.58 7.54
N SER A 82 24.18 -3.49 7.37
CA SER A 82 24.10 -4.58 6.40
C SER A 82 22.89 -5.46 6.69
N LYS A 83 22.67 -5.82 7.95
CA LYS A 83 21.51 -6.61 8.37
C LYS A 83 20.19 -5.90 8.10
N PHE A 84 20.11 -4.62 8.40
CA PHE A 84 18.94 -3.78 8.13
C PHE A 84 18.65 -3.67 6.63
N SER A 85 19.67 -3.37 5.82
CA SER A 85 19.56 -3.27 4.37
C SER A 85 19.08 -4.58 3.74
N ASN A 86 19.61 -5.72 4.19
CA ASN A 86 19.18 -7.05 3.76
C ASN A 86 17.71 -7.32 4.13
N TRP A 87 17.28 -6.92 5.32
CA TRP A 87 15.90 -7.04 5.73
C TRP A 87 14.96 -6.17 4.88
N LEU A 88 15.31 -4.91 4.62
CA LEU A 88 14.54 -4.02 3.74
C LEU A 88 14.41 -4.59 2.32
N ASN A 89 15.50 -5.07 1.74
CA ASN A 89 15.49 -5.70 0.41
C ASN A 89 14.62 -6.96 0.39
N GLN A 90 14.67 -7.77 1.46
CA GLN A 90 13.80 -8.92 1.60
C GLN A 90 12.32 -8.50 1.65
N GLN A 91 11.96 -7.43 2.37
CA GLN A 91 10.60 -6.91 2.38
C GLN A 91 10.12 -6.46 0.99
N LEU A 92 10.99 -5.82 0.19
CA LEU A 92 10.67 -5.43 -1.19
C LEU A 92 10.41 -6.66 -2.09
N ASP A 93 11.23 -7.71 -1.96
CA ASP A 93 11.05 -8.96 -2.70
C ASP A 93 9.72 -9.65 -2.34
N TRP A 94 9.39 -9.73 -1.03
CA TRP A 94 8.10 -10.26 -0.59
C TRP A 94 6.92 -9.42 -1.10
N GLN A 95 7.04 -8.09 -1.09
CA GLN A 95 6.03 -7.20 -1.66
C GLN A 95 5.84 -7.46 -3.16
N GLY A 96 6.93 -7.57 -3.93
CA GLY A 96 6.88 -7.86 -5.36
C GLY A 96 6.23 -9.21 -5.66
N LYS A 97 6.58 -10.26 -4.90
CA LYS A 97 5.96 -11.60 -5.00
C LYS A 97 4.47 -11.56 -4.66
N ALA A 98 4.10 -10.86 -3.59
CA ALA A 98 2.70 -10.71 -3.19
C ALA A 98 1.87 -10.00 -4.27
N LEU A 99 2.37 -8.88 -4.82
CA LEU A 99 1.70 -8.15 -5.89
C LEU A 99 1.59 -8.99 -7.18
N THR A 100 2.64 -9.74 -7.52
CA THR A 100 2.62 -10.67 -8.67
C THR A 100 1.56 -11.76 -8.48
N ALA A 101 1.48 -12.36 -7.29
CA ALA A 101 0.45 -13.35 -6.97
C ALA A 101 -0.96 -12.74 -7.07
N VAL A 102 -1.15 -11.52 -6.60
CA VAL A 102 -2.43 -10.79 -6.74
C VAL A 102 -2.79 -10.58 -8.21
N ILE A 103 -1.84 -10.23 -9.08
CA ILE A 103 -2.09 -10.09 -10.52
C ILE A 103 -2.51 -11.44 -11.12
N ILE A 104 -1.79 -12.52 -10.82
CA ILE A 104 -2.11 -13.86 -11.34
C ILE A 104 -3.53 -14.26 -10.91
N ILE A 105 -3.86 -14.07 -9.63
CA ILE A 105 -5.21 -14.37 -9.13
C ILE A 105 -6.24 -13.46 -9.81
N ALA A 106 -5.98 -12.17 -9.99
CA ALA A 106 -6.91 -11.27 -10.68
C ALA A 106 -7.16 -11.68 -12.14
N VAL A 107 -6.14 -12.18 -12.84
CA VAL A 107 -6.29 -12.75 -14.18
C VAL A 107 -7.13 -14.03 -14.13
N MET A 108 -6.87 -14.93 -13.17
CA MET A 108 -7.67 -16.15 -12.97
C MET A 108 -9.14 -15.84 -12.62
N LEU A 109 -9.39 -14.80 -11.81
CA LEU A 109 -10.74 -14.32 -11.50
C LEU A 109 -11.44 -13.79 -12.77
N GLY A 110 -10.71 -13.13 -13.66
CA GLY A 110 -11.19 -12.77 -14.99
C GLY A 110 -11.62 -14.00 -15.78
N VAL A 111 -10.73 -14.99 -15.94
CA VAL A 111 -11.04 -16.24 -16.65
C VAL A 111 -12.20 -17.01 -16.01
N ALA A 112 -12.30 -17.05 -14.69
CA ALA A 112 -13.43 -17.69 -14.02
C ALA A 112 -14.75 -16.94 -14.24
N SER A 113 -14.70 -15.60 -14.30
CA SER A 113 -15.84 -14.77 -14.67
C SER A 113 -16.31 -15.07 -16.09
N PHE A 114 -15.41 -15.42 -17.01
CA PHE A 114 -15.77 -15.90 -18.34
C PHE A 114 -16.58 -17.20 -18.30
N MET A 115 -16.12 -18.17 -17.51
CA MET A 115 -16.85 -19.43 -17.35
C MET A 115 -18.24 -19.19 -16.77
N ALA A 116 -18.39 -18.24 -15.85
CA ALA A 116 -19.69 -17.85 -15.30
C ALA A 116 -20.63 -17.26 -16.37
N ILE A 117 -20.11 -16.41 -17.27
CA ILE A 117 -20.88 -15.89 -18.41
C ILE A 117 -21.35 -17.03 -19.34
N LEU A 118 -20.57 -18.09 -19.48
CA LEU A 118 -20.93 -19.29 -20.26
C LEU A 118 -21.87 -20.26 -19.52
N GLY A 119 -22.34 -19.92 -18.32
CA GLY A 119 -23.31 -20.73 -17.55
C GLY A 119 -22.70 -21.55 -16.41
N ALA A 120 -21.41 -21.38 -16.09
CA ALA A 120 -20.85 -21.93 -14.86
C ALA A 120 -21.34 -21.16 -13.61
N PRO A 121 -21.34 -21.77 -12.41
CA PRO A 121 -21.79 -21.11 -11.19
C PRO A 121 -20.98 -19.82 -10.89
N PRO A 122 -21.63 -18.70 -10.49
CA PRO A 122 -20.99 -17.41 -10.30
C PRO A 122 -20.33 -17.27 -8.91
N THR A 123 -19.45 -18.20 -8.53
CA THR A 123 -18.83 -18.22 -7.19
C THR A 123 -17.63 -17.28 -7.03
N VAL A 124 -17.18 -16.61 -8.09
CA VAL A 124 -15.77 -16.17 -8.16
C VAL A 124 -15.56 -14.65 -8.06
N SER A 125 -16.54 -13.82 -8.40
CA SER A 125 -16.33 -12.39 -8.65
C SER A 125 -16.00 -11.53 -7.40
N ILE A 126 -16.33 -11.98 -6.18
CA ILE A 126 -16.12 -11.23 -4.92
C ILE A 126 -14.83 -11.67 -4.18
N ILE A 127 -14.25 -12.82 -4.55
CA ILE A 127 -13.07 -13.40 -3.88
C ILE A 127 -11.87 -12.44 -3.92
N GLY A 128 -11.79 -11.56 -4.92
CA GLY A 128 -10.72 -10.58 -5.03
C GLY A 128 -10.58 -9.68 -3.78
N ILE A 129 -11.66 -9.39 -3.06
CA ILE A 129 -11.61 -8.60 -1.81
C ILE A 129 -10.76 -9.30 -0.73
N ALA A 130 -10.72 -10.64 -0.72
CA ALA A 130 -9.91 -11.42 0.20
C ALA A 130 -8.39 -11.22 0.00
N LEU A 131 -7.96 -10.59 -1.10
CA LEU A 131 -6.56 -10.25 -1.37
C LEU A 131 -6.12 -8.94 -0.69
N LEU A 132 -7.06 -8.10 -0.24
CA LEU A 132 -6.72 -6.82 0.41
C LEU A 132 -5.82 -6.95 1.63
N PRO A 133 -6.01 -7.92 2.55
CA PRO A 133 -5.11 -8.10 3.69
C PRO A 133 -3.68 -8.42 3.25
N ILE A 134 -3.51 -9.20 2.19
CA ILE A 134 -2.20 -9.59 1.64
C ILE A 134 -1.46 -8.35 1.14
N ILE A 135 -2.12 -7.53 0.32
CA ILE A 135 -1.54 -6.28 -0.19
C ILE A 135 -1.23 -5.33 0.97
N HIS A 136 -2.16 -5.20 1.93
CA HIS A 136 -2.00 -4.28 3.05
C HIS A 136 -0.80 -4.62 3.94
N HIS A 137 -0.56 -5.91 4.18
CA HIS A 137 0.51 -6.38 5.07
C HIS A 137 1.89 -5.85 4.64
N TYR A 138 2.18 -5.93 3.35
CA TYR A 138 3.48 -5.57 2.77
C TYR A 138 3.60 -4.10 2.36
N GLN A 139 2.52 -3.31 2.48
CA GLN A 139 2.55 -1.89 2.15
C GLN A 139 3.04 -1.03 3.32
N VAL A 140 3.80 0.01 2.99
CA VAL A 140 4.19 1.07 3.93
C VAL A 140 3.02 2.04 4.13
N GLU A 141 2.73 2.38 5.39
CA GLU A 141 1.77 3.42 5.72
C GLU A 141 2.43 4.81 5.66
N LEU A 142 2.06 5.61 4.68
CA LEU A 142 2.71 6.91 4.41
C LEU A 142 1.88 8.11 4.87
N VAL A 143 0.56 7.97 4.77
CA VAL A 143 -0.43 9.00 5.11
C VAL A 143 -1.68 8.32 5.64
N ARG A 144 -2.31 8.96 6.63
CA ARG A 144 -3.65 8.60 7.08
C ARG A 144 -4.67 9.36 6.25
N TYR A 145 -5.43 8.64 5.46
CA TYR A 145 -6.49 9.21 4.63
C TYR A 145 -7.76 9.46 5.45
N ASP A 146 -8.46 10.56 5.16
CA ASP A 146 -9.82 10.78 5.65
C ASP A 146 -10.83 10.23 4.65
N TYR A 147 -11.43 9.09 5.02
CA TYR A 147 -12.46 8.43 4.21
C TYR A 147 -13.87 8.89 4.57
N THR A 148 -14.08 9.62 5.66
CA THR A 148 -15.42 9.94 6.17
C THR A 148 -16.16 10.89 5.24
N LYS A 149 -15.55 12.02 4.89
CA LYS A 149 -16.14 13.01 4.00
C LYS A 149 -16.35 12.47 2.58
N PRO A 150 -15.36 11.78 1.96
CA PRO A 150 -15.59 11.13 0.68
C PRO A 150 -16.69 10.07 0.70
N ALA A 151 -16.77 9.25 1.76
CA ALA A 151 -17.84 8.25 1.88
C ALA A 151 -19.22 8.92 1.94
N MET A 152 -19.37 9.99 2.73
CA MET A 152 -20.63 10.74 2.78
C MET A 152 -21.01 11.34 1.42
N ALA A 153 -20.06 11.95 0.71
CA ALA A 153 -20.32 12.48 -0.63
C ALA A 153 -20.67 11.37 -1.63
N GLY A 154 -20.00 10.22 -1.55
CA GLY A 154 -20.35 9.02 -2.32
C GLY A 154 -21.78 8.55 -2.03
N LEU A 155 -22.16 8.43 -0.76
CA LEU A 155 -23.52 8.03 -0.39
C LEU A 155 -24.58 9.00 -0.95
N ILE A 156 -24.35 10.31 -0.84
CA ILE A 156 -25.23 11.33 -1.41
C ILE A 156 -25.32 11.18 -2.94
N GLY A 157 -24.18 11.00 -3.63
CA GLY A 157 -24.13 10.79 -5.07
C GLY A 157 -24.87 9.53 -5.51
N GLY A 158 -24.69 8.42 -4.79
CA GLY A 158 -25.40 7.16 -5.04
C GLY A 158 -26.91 7.27 -4.81
N LEU A 159 -27.34 7.87 -3.70
CA LEU A 159 -28.76 8.08 -3.40
C LEU A 159 -29.44 9.01 -4.42
N THR A 160 -28.74 10.04 -4.86
CA THR A 160 -29.25 10.94 -5.92
C THR A 160 -29.41 10.18 -7.23
N ALA A 161 -28.41 9.39 -7.64
CA ALA A 161 -28.50 8.57 -8.84
C ALA A 161 -29.62 7.52 -8.75
N PHE A 162 -29.80 6.87 -7.60
CA PHE A 162 -30.87 5.92 -7.36
C PHE A 162 -32.25 6.58 -7.49
N THR A 163 -32.45 7.72 -6.83
CA THR A 163 -33.76 8.42 -6.84
C THR A 163 -34.12 8.91 -8.24
N LEU A 164 -33.18 9.53 -8.96
CA LEU A 164 -33.41 9.98 -10.34
C LEU A 164 -33.66 8.77 -11.27
N GLY A 165 -32.85 7.72 -11.17
CA GLY A 165 -32.98 6.53 -12.02
C GLY A 165 -34.28 5.76 -11.79
N ASN A 166 -34.70 5.61 -10.53
CA ASN A 166 -35.90 4.86 -10.18
C ASN A 166 -37.18 5.66 -10.46
N TYR A 167 -37.25 6.91 -10.00
CA TYR A 167 -38.48 7.69 -10.01
C TYR A 167 -38.69 8.54 -11.26
N LEU A 168 -37.62 9.06 -11.89
CA LEU A 168 -37.76 9.91 -13.08
C LEU A 168 -37.66 9.10 -14.38
N VAL A 169 -36.80 8.09 -14.41
CA VAL A 169 -36.49 7.33 -15.63
C VAL A 169 -37.12 5.93 -15.63
N GLY A 170 -37.53 5.41 -14.47
CA GLY A 170 -38.17 4.10 -14.37
C GLY A 170 -37.24 2.94 -14.73
N LEU A 171 -35.95 3.03 -14.34
CA LEU A 171 -34.96 2.03 -14.69
C LEU A 171 -35.21 0.68 -14.01
N GLY A 172 -35.03 -0.40 -14.76
CA GLY A 172 -34.99 -1.75 -14.21
C GLY A 172 -33.81 -1.95 -13.25
N ALA A 173 -33.90 -2.96 -12.38
CA ALA A 173 -32.98 -3.19 -11.26
C ALA A 173 -31.49 -3.16 -11.63
N THR A 174 -31.09 -3.79 -12.74
CA THR A 174 -29.70 -3.85 -13.21
C THR A 174 -29.15 -2.46 -13.58
N ARG A 175 -29.93 -1.67 -14.34
CA ARG A 175 -29.58 -0.29 -14.74
C ARG A 175 -29.55 0.64 -13.55
N LEU A 176 -30.46 0.43 -12.60
CA LEU A 176 -30.54 1.19 -11.36
C LEU A 176 -29.32 0.94 -10.46
N TRP A 177 -28.89 -0.31 -10.33
CA TRP A 177 -27.70 -0.64 -9.56
C TRP A 177 -26.43 -0.06 -10.20
N PHE A 178 -26.30 -0.16 -11.52
CA PHE A 178 -25.20 0.43 -12.28
C PHE A 178 -25.07 1.94 -12.06
N ILE A 179 -26.15 2.71 -12.25
CA ILE A 179 -26.11 4.17 -12.10
C ILE A 179 -25.88 4.59 -10.65
N THR A 180 -26.38 3.81 -9.68
CA THR A 180 -26.14 4.04 -8.24
C THR A 180 -24.67 3.86 -7.89
N ALA A 181 -24.03 2.77 -8.37
CA ALA A 181 -22.61 2.52 -8.15
C ALA A 181 -21.73 3.59 -8.83
N LEU A 182 -22.09 4.01 -10.04
CA LEU A 182 -21.46 5.15 -10.72
C LEU A 182 -21.58 6.44 -9.92
N GLY A 183 -22.80 6.81 -9.50
CA GLY A 183 -23.06 8.00 -8.70
C GLY A 183 -22.28 8.01 -7.39
N PHE A 184 -22.18 6.85 -6.73
CA PHE A 184 -21.35 6.67 -5.54
C PHE A 184 -19.87 6.92 -5.82
N GLY A 185 -19.32 6.27 -6.84
CA GLY A 185 -17.91 6.41 -7.20
C GLY A 185 -17.54 7.85 -7.59
N VAL A 186 -18.40 8.53 -8.35
CA VAL A 186 -18.21 9.94 -8.74
C VAL A 186 -18.27 10.85 -7.51
N GLY A 187 -19.30 10.73 -6.68
CA GLY A 187 -19.44 11.53 -5.46
C GLY A 187 -18.26 11.34 -4.50
N PHE A 188 -17.77 10.11 -4.36
CA PHE A 188 -16.58 9.80 -3.56
C PHE A 188 -15.32 10.45 -4.15
N ALA A 189 -15.11 10.32 -5.46
CA ALA A 189 -13.92 10.81 -6.14
C ALA A 189 -13.75 12.33 -6.01
N VAL A 190 -14.84 13.10 -6.04
CA VAL A 190 -14.82 14.58 -5.94
C VAL A 190 -14.08 15.06 -4.68
N LEU A 191 -14.28 14.40 -3.54
CA LEU A 191 -13.64 14.78 -2.28
C LEU A 191 -12.37 13.99 -1.97
N TYR A 192 -12.22 12.80 -2.55
CA TYR A 192 -11.05 11.95 -2.31
C TYR A 192 -9.85 12.31 -3.19
N MET A 193 -10.07 12.54 -4.50
CA MET A 193 -8.98 12.76 -5.46
C MET A 193 -8.05 13.93 -5.10
N PRO A 194 -8.54 15.08 -4.58
CA PRO A 194 -7.64 16.16 -4.13
C PRO A 194 -6.68 15.72 -3.02
N GLN A 195 -7.12 14.85 -2.11
CA GLN A 195 -6.27 14.30 -1.04
C GLN A 195 -5.18 13.40 -1.62
N PHE A 196 -5.55 12.54 -2.58
CA PHE A 196 -4.61 11.63 -3.23
C PHE A 196 -3.57 12.36 -4.07
N ILE A 197 -3.97 13.40 -4.82
CA ILE A 197 -3.02 14.22 -5.60
C ILE A 197 -2.00 14.90 -4.68
N ARG A 198 -2.46 15.45 -3.54
CA ARG A 198 -1.55 16.02 -2.53
C ARG A 198 -0.61 14.97 -1.96
N PHE A 199 -1.10 13.74 -1.71
CA PHE A 199 -0.25 12.63 -1.29
C PHE A 199 0.86 12.36 -2.31
N VAL A 200 0.53 12.22 -3.60
CA VAL A 200 1.53 11.96 -4.66
C VAL A 200 2.56 13.09 -4.72
N ALA A 201 2.12 14.35 -4.70
CA ALA A 201 3.01 15.50 -4.69
C ALA A 201 3.94 15.52 -3.47
N ASN A 202 3.39 15.27 -2.27
CA ASN A 202 4.17 15.22 -1.04
C ASN A 202 5.18 14.07 -1.06
N TYR A 203 4.80 12.90 -1.57
CA TYR A 203 5.67 11.74 -1.70
C TYR A 203 6.81 11.98 -2.69
N LEU A 204 6.54 12.55 -3.87
CA LEU A 204 7.59 12.79 -4.87
C LEU A 204 8.70 13.72 -4.35
N GLY A 205 8.36 14.69 -3.50
CA GLY A 205 9.33 15.56 -2.85
C GLY A 205 9.92 15.03 -1.54
N LEU A 206 9.41 13.92 -1.00
CA LEU A 206 9.81 13.40 0.32
C LEU A 206 11.31 13.06 0.39
N PRO A 207 11.90 12.32 -0.57
CA PRO A 207 13.32 11.97 -0.49
C PRO A 207 14.22 13.20 -0.40
N GLN A 208 13.98 14.18 -1.25
CA GLN A 208 14.76 15.41 -1.27
C GLN A 208 14.61 16.20 0.03
N ARG A 209 13.39 16.37 0.55
CA ARG A 209 13.14 17.12 1.79
C ARG A 209 13.77 16.47 3.02
N VAL A 210 13.67 15.14 3.13
CA VAL A 210 14.25 14.42 4.26
C VAL A 210 15.78 14.45 4.17
N LEU A 211 16.36 14.03 3.04
CA LEU A 211 17.81 13.94 2.90
C LEU A 211 18.49 15.30 2.99
N SER A 212 17.89 16.36 2.44
CA SER A 212 18.43 17.73 2.63
C SER A 212 18.45 18.13 4.11
N SER A 213 17.36 17.96 4.85
CA SER A 213 17.30 18.31 6.28
C SER A 213 18.34 17.57 7.13
N PHE A 214 18.64 16.32 6.79
CA PHE A 214 19.68 15.52 7.46
C PHE A 214 21.10 15.88 6.99
N ASN A 215 21.31 16.20 5.71
CA ASN A 215 22.59 16.69 5.19
C ASN A 215 22.93 18.11 5.66
N ASP A 216 21.94 18.94 5.92
CA ASP A 216 22.11 20.28 6.45
C ASP A 216 22.78 20.26 7.83
N LEU A 217 22.62 19.17 8.60
CA LEU A 217 23.33 18.98 9.88
C LEU A 217 24.86 18.98 9.71
N LEU A 218 25.37 18.62 8.53
CA LEU A 218 26.81 18.57 8.22
C LEU A 218 27.33 19.88 7.61
N THR A 219 26.46 20.68 7.00
CA THR A 219 26.86 21.75 6.08
C THR A 219 26.35 23.13 6.46
N VAL A 220 25.28 23.23 7.23
CA VAL A 220 24.59 24.49 7.55
C VAL A 220 24.70 24.81 9.05
N PRO A 221 25.04 26.06 9.43
CA PRO A 221 25.14 26.45 10.84
C PRO A 221 23.83 26.38 11.65
N ASN A 222 22.68 26.55 10.98
CA ASN A 222 21.36 26.46 11.61
C ASN A 222 20.43 25.55 10.77
N PRO A 223 20.59 24.22 10.90
CA PRO A 223 19.83 23.26 10.12
C PRO A 223 18.38 23.20 10.60
N GLN A 224 17.44 23.00 9.67
CA GLN A 224 16.01 22.89 10.01
C GLN A 224 15.56 21.43 10.06
N PRO A 225 14.70 21.06 11.02
CA PRO A 225 14.15 19.70 11.12
C PRO A 225 13.21 19.38 9.94
N PRO A 226 12.98 18.08 9.66
CA PRO A 226 12.03 17.66 8.64
C PRO A 226 10.63 18.20 8.95
N ARG A 227 9.97 18.80 7.94
CA ARG A 227 8.59 19.30 8.09
C ARG A 227 7.63 18.11 8.11
N PRO A 228 6.69 18.03 9.06
CA PRO A 228 5.82 16.85 9.23
C PRO A 228 4.67 16.84 8.21
N LEU A 229 4.98 16.77 6.90
CA LEU A 229 3.98 16.69 5.83
C LEU A 229 3.50 15.25 5.61
N THR A 230 4.34 14.27 5.96
CA THR A 230 4.06 12.83 5.90
C THR A 230 4.34 12.15 7.24
N VAL A 231 3.83 10.94 7.43
CA VAL A 231 4.10 10.12 8.62
C VAL A 231 5.61 9.88 8.78
N VAL A 232 6.32 9.68 7.67
CA VAL A 232 7.77 9.44 7.62
C VAL A 232 8.55 10.62 8.18
N GLU A 233 8.29 11.85 7.70
CA GLU A 233 8.99 13.05 8.18
C GLU A 233 8.72 13.31 9.67
N ARG A 234 7.48 13.07 10.12
CA ARG A 234 7.12 13.18 11.54
C ARG A 234 7.86 12.16 12.39
N ASP A 235 7.89 10.91 11.95
CA ASP A 235 8.45 9.81 12.72
C ASP A 235 9.99 9.83 12.71
N LEU A 236 10.62 10.45 11.70
CA LEU A 236 12.07 10.68 11.64
C LEU A 236 12.56 11.85 12.51
N LYS A 237 11.67 12.75 12.93
CA LYS A 237 12.05 13.93 13.72
C LYS A 237 12.85 13.58 15.00
N PRO A 238 12.49 12.57 15.81
CA PRO A 238 13.28 12.21 17.00
C PRO A 238 14.71 11.79 16.67
N LEU A 239 14.93 11.13 15.52
CA LEU A 239 16.27 10.75 15.06
C LEU A 239 17.07 11.99 14.63
N TRP A 240 16.42 12.96 13.97
CA TRP A 240 17.02 14.24 13.62
C TRP A 240 17.39 15.06 14.86
N ASP A 241 16.47 15.20 15.82
CA ASP A 241 16.68 15.93 17.08
C ASP A 241 17.89 15.33 17.84
N TYR A 242 18.04 14.01 17.78
CA TYR A 242 19.20 13.33 18.38
C TYR A 242 20.51 13.63 17.65
N ALA A 243 20.52 13.52 16.32
CA ALA A 243 21.70 13.79 15.51
C ALA A 243 22.20 15.24 15.69
N TYR A 244 21.27 16.19 15.75
CA TYR A 244 21.56 17.58 16.06
C TYR A 244 22.16 17.75 17.47
N GLY A 245 21.61 17.07 18.48
CA GLY A 245 22.11 17.14 19.85
C GLY A 245 23.49 16.52 20.07
N VAL A 246 23.85 15.49 19.31
CA VAL A 246 25.19 14.86 19.38
C VAL A 246 26.25 15.75 18.72
N GLY A 247 25.94 16.36 17.57
CA GLY A 247 26.83 17.31 16.89
C GLY A 247 28.14 16.73 16.33
N VAL A 248 28.34 15.40 16.39
CA VAL A 248 29.54 14.73 15.88
C VAL A 248 29.34 14.37 14.40
N ARG A 249 30.27 14.79 13.54
CA ARG A 249 30.20 14.55 12.10
C ARG A 249 30.04 13.07 11.73
N GLU A 250 30.88 12.20 12.28
CA GLU A 250 30.82 10.75 11.99
C GLU A 250 29.47 10.14 12.38
N PHE A 251 28.88 10.62 13.47
CA PHE A 251 27.57 10.17 13.93
C PHE A 251 26.46 10.60 12.96
N VAL A 252 26.48 11.85 12.50
CA VAL A 252 25.54 12.38 11.52
C VAL A 252 25.67 11.65 10.18
N GLU A 253 26.88 11.32 9.74
CA GLU A 253 27.11 10.52 8.52
C GLU A 253 26.46 9.13 8.63
N ARG A 254 26.57 8.46 9.79
CA ARG A 254 25.88 7.17 10.05
C ARG A 254 24.36 7.31 10.01
N VAL A 255 23.82 8.37 10.60
CA VAL A 255 22.38 8.67 10.53
C VAL A 255 21.94 8.86 9.09
N ASN A 256 22.71 9.60 8.28
CA ASN A 256 22.40 9.84 6.88
C ASN A 256 22.38 8.54 6.07
N MET A 257 23.33 7.63 6.29
CA MET A 257 23.31 6.30 5.63
C MET A 257 22.06 5.50 5.95
N VAL A 258 21.62 5.50 7.21
CA VAL A 258 20.44 4.75 7.66
C VAL A 258 19.15 5.38 7.13
N VAL A 259 19.05 6.70 7.17
CA VAL A 259 17.91 7.46 6.63
C VAL A 259 17.82 7.27 5.12
N ASP A 260 18.94 7.36 4.40
CA ASP A 260 18.99 7.14 2.95
C ASP A 260 18.44 5.75 2.57
N SER A 261 18.89 4.70 3.25
CA SER A 261 18.38 3.34 3.02
C SER A 261 16.87 3.21 3.26
N LEU A 262 16.34 3.84 4.31
CA LEU A 262 14.89 3.85 4.57
C LEU A 262 14.13 4.58 3.46
N ILE A 263 14.61 5.75 3.05
CA ILE A 263 13.97 6.58 2.03
C ILE A 263 13.98 5.87 0.68
N ASP A 264 15.09 5.22 0.32
CA ASP A 264 15.22 4.40 -0.88
C ASP A 264 14.27 3.20 -0.86
N PHE A 265 14.15 2.53 0.29
CA PHE A 265 13.17 1.46 0.47
C PHE A 265 11.73 1.96 0.27
N ILE A 266 11.36 3.08 0.92
CA ILE A 266 10.02 3.68 0.77
C ILE A 266 9.75 4.01 -0.70
N ARG A 267 10.73 4.61 -1.38
CA ARG A 267 10.61 4.98 -2.79
C ARG A 267 10.36 3.77 -3.66
N ARG A 268 11.14 2.70 -3.48
CA ARG A 268 10.99 1.44 -4.24
C ARG A 268 9.67 0.74 -3.94
N SER A 269 9.27 0.69 -2.67
CA SER A 269 8.01 0.07 -2.24
C SER A 269 6.80 0.73 -2.90
N VAL A 270 6.78 2.07 -2.95
CA VAL A 270 5.71 2.85 -3.58
C VAL A 270 5.72 2.74 -5.08
N MET A 271 6.90 2.86 -5.69
CA MET A 271 7.10 2.65 -7.13
C MET A 271 6.57 1.29 -7.58
N MET A 272 6.84 0.22 -6.84
CA MET A 272 6.27 -1.10 -7.14
C MET A 272 4.74 -1.09 -7.08
N GLY A 273 4.14 -0.45 -6.09
CA GLY A 273 2.68 -0.30 -6.03
C GLY A 273 2.10 0.40 -7.28
N PHE A 274 2.74 1.49 -7.73
CA PHE A 274 2.32 2.23 -8.92
C PHE A 274 2.55 1.48 -10.24
N ILE A 275 3.64 0.70 -10.34
CA ILE A 275 3.94 -0.09 -11.54
C ILE A 275 2.98 -1.29 -11.63
N TYR A 276 2.85 -2.07 -10.55
CA TYR A 276 2.09 -3.32 -10.56
C TYR A 276 0.58 -3.11 -10.45
N GLY A 277 0.14 -2.02 -9.82
CA GLY A 277 -1.28 -1.71 -9.61
C GLY A 277 -2.13 -1.77 -10.88
N PRO A 278 -1.79 -1.04 -11.95
CA PRO A 278 -2.52 -1.08 -13.22
C PRO A 278 -2.60 -2.48 -13.86
N PHE A 279 -1.59 -3.33 -13.70
CA PHE A 279 -1.60 -4.68 -14.29
C PHE A 279 -2.66 -5.60 -13.68
N ILE A 280 -3.15 -5.31 -12.47
CA ILE A 280 -4.29 -6.04 -11.87
C ILE A 280 -5.55 -5.89 -12.74
N ALA A 281 -5.67 -4.80 -13.50
CA ALA A 281 -6.81 -4.54 -14.38
C ALA A 281 -6.84 -5.39 -15.66
N VAL A 282 -5.74 -6.06 -16.02
CA VAL A 282 -5.62 -6.80 -17.30
C VAL A 282 -6.70 -7.88 -17.43
N GLY A 283 -6.93 -8.65 -16.35
CA GLY A 283 -7.98 -9.69 -16.34
C GLY A 283 -9.37 -9.10 -16.61
N TYR A 284 -9.69 -7.96 -16.00
CA TYR A 284 -10.94 -7.26 -16.25
C TYR A 284 -11.04 -6.69 -17.67
N ALA A 285 -9.99 -6.05 -18.17
CA ALA A 285 -9.97 -5.48 -19.52
C ALA A 285 -10.19 -6.55 -20.59
N PHE A 286 -9.53 -7.70 -20.46
CA PHE A 286 -9.74 -8.85 -21.34
C PHE A 286 -11.18 -9.36 -21.26
N MET A 287 -11.76 -9.42 -20.07
CA MET A 287 -13.14 -9.84 -19.86
C MET A 287 -14.16 -8.92 -20.51
N VAL A 288 -14.00 -7.61 -20.33
CA VAL A 288 -14.85 -6.60 -20.98
C VAL A 288 -14.76 -6.76 -22.50
N PHE A 289 -13.54 -6.77 -23.06
CA PHE A 289 -13.32 -6.95 -24.49
C PHE A 289 -14.01 -8.22 -25.03
N THR A 290 -13.87 -9.33 -24.32
CA THR A 290 -14.47 -10.61 -24.69
C THR A 290 -16.00 -10.53 -24.68
N ALA A 291 -16.59 -9.92 -23.65
CA ALA A 291 -18.03 -9.71 -23.56
C ALA A 291 -18.59 -8.84 -24.70
N TYR A 292 -17.86 -7.81 -25.12
CA TYR A 292 -18.21 -7.01 -26.30
C TYR A 292 -18.23 -7.81 -27.59
N VAL A 293 -17.19 -8.61 -27.83
CA VAL A 293 -17.09 -9.45 -29.03
C VAL A 293 -18.25 -10.45 -29.05
N LEU A 294 -18.52 -11.10 -27.93
CA LEU A 294 -19.61 -12.05 -27.77
C LEU A 294 -20.98 -11.42 -27.99
N ALA A 295 -21.24 -10.24 -27.42
CA ALA A 295 -22.47 -9.50 -27.64
C ALA A 295 -22.65 -9.12 -29.11
N GLY A 296 -21.58 -8.67 -29.78
CA GLY A 296 -21.59 -8.38 -31.22
C GLY A 296 -21.89 -9.60 -32.08
N ILE A 297 -21.26 -10.74 -31.79
CA ILE A 297 -21.52 -12.00 -32.50
C ILE A 297 -22.97 -12.45 -32.29
N HIS A 298 -23.50 -12.37 -31.06
CA HIS A 298 -24.87 -12.76 -30.76
C HIS A 298 -25.90 -11.90 -31.51
N ALA A 299 -25.67 -10.58 -31.62
CA ALA A 299 -26.49 -9.69 -32.43
C ALA A 299 -26.51 -10.10 -33.92
N THR A 300 -25.38 -10.55 -34.47
CA THR A 300 -25.31 -11.06 -35.86
C THR A 300 -25.91 -12.46 -36.04
N ALA A 301 -25.85 -13.32 -35.02
CA ALA A 301 -26.40 -14.68 -35.05
C ALA A 301 -27.95 -14.68 -35.13
N ILE A 302 -28.60 -13.75 -34.42
CA ILE A 302 -30.06 -13.52 -34.50
C ILE A 302 -30.50 -13.19 -35.94
N THR A 303 -29.60 -12.63 -36.76
CA THR A 303 -29.88 -12.29 -38.17
C THR A 303 -29.63 -13.41 -39.19
N GLY A 304 -29.28 -14.65 -38.79
CA GLY A 304 -29.32 -15.76 -39.75
C GLY A 304 -28.51 -17.04 -39.46
N LEU A 305 -27.77 -17.16 -38.37
CA LEU A 305 -26.98 -18.37 -38.06
C LEU A 305 -27.14 -18.75 -36.59
N GLY A 306 -27.88 -19.84 -36.33
CA GLY A 306 -28.08 -20.37 -34.99
C GLY A 306 -26.74 -20.76 -34.34
N MET A 307 -26.32 -19.96 -33.37
CA MET A 307 -25.15 -20.26 -32.53
C MET A 307 -25.59 -21.12 -31.33
N PRO A 308 -24.83 -22.16 -30.95
CA PRO A 308 -25.14 -23.00 -29.79
C PRO A 308 -24.85 -22.33 -28.43
N ILE A 309 -24.38 -21.07 -28.43
CA ILE A 309 -24.07 -20.31 -27.22
C ILE A 309 -25.14 -19.24 -27.04
N SER A 310 -25.99 -19.42 -26.02
CA SER A 310 -26.93 -18.39 -25.56
C SER A 310 -26.22 -17.49 -24.56
N LEU A 311 -26.14 -16.19 -24.85
CA LEU A 311 -25.63 -15.20 -23.90
C LEU A 311 -26.82 -14.58 -23.18
N ASP A 312 -26.88 -14.77 -21.86
CA ASP A 312 -27.84 -14.05 -21.03
C ASP A 312 -27.26 -12.68 -20.66
N PRO A 313 -27.84 -11.57 -21.14
CA PRO A 313 -27.39 -10.21 -20.80
C PRO A 313 -27.45 -9.94 -19.29
N GLN A 314 -28.32 -10.63 -18.54
CA GLN A 314 -28.40 -10.49 -17.09
C GLN A 314 -27.18 -11.11 -16.41
N LEU A 315 -26.73 -12.29 -16.85
CA LEU A 315 -25.53 -12.96 -16.32
C LEU A 315 -24.25 -12.18 -16.65
N VAL A 316 -24.14 -11.62 -17.86
CA VAL A 316 -23.02 -10.76 -18.27
C VAL A 316 -22.90 -9.57 -17.31
N ASN A 317 -24.01 -8.89 -17.06
CA ASN A 317 -24.06 -7.72 -16.19
C ASN A 317 -23.83 -8.08 -14.72
N ALA A 318 -24.42 -9.17 -14.23
CA ALA A 318 -24.24 -9.66 -12.86
C ALA A 318 -22.80 -10.09 -12.56
N THR A 319 -22.02 -10.44 -13.59
CA THR A 319 -20.63 -10.88 -13.43
C THR A 319 -19.64 -9.73 -13.59
N LEU A 320 -19.81 -8.89 -14.63
CA LEU A 320 -18.84 -7.84 -14.96
C LEU A 320 -18.84 -6.67 -13.99
N MET A 321 -19.99 -6.30 -13.43
CA MET A 321 -20.06 -5.15 -12.52
C MET A 321 -19.38 -5.42 -11.16
N PRO A 322 -19.61 -6.56 -10.46
CA PRO A 322 -18.84 -6.89 -9.25
C PRO A 322 -17.34 -7.04 -9.53
N LEU A 323 -16.98 -7.61 -10.70
CA LEU A 323 -15.59 -7.70 -11.13
C LEU A 323 -14.97 -6.32 -11.31
N ALA A 324 -15.66 -5.39 -11.99
CA ALA A 324 -15.22 -4.01 -12.18
C ALA A 324 -14.92 -3.31 -10.84
N ILE A 325 -15.84 -3.42 -9.88
CA ILE A 325 -15.70 -2.82 -8.54
C ILE A 325 -14.51 -3.46 -7.80
N THR A 326 -14.42 -4.78 -7.80
CA THR A 326 -13.36 -5.51 -7.09
C THR A 326 -11.99 -5.20 -7.68
N THR A 327 -11.86 -5.24 -9.01
CA THR A 327 -10.63 -4.87 -9.72
C THR A 327 -10.24 -3.43 -9.42
N SER A 328 -11.19 -2.49 -9.46
CA SER A 328 -10.93 -1.08 -9.14
C SER A 328 -10.36 -0.91 -7.73
N ILE A 329 -10.97 -1.57 -6.74
CA ILE A 329 -10.51 -1.54 -5.34
C ILE A 329 -9.12 -2.17 -5.20
N LEU A 330 -8.84 -3.28 -5.88
CA LEU A 330 -7.53 -3.93 -5.85
C LEU A 330 -6.43 -3.09 -6.50
N VAL A 331 -6.71 -2.50 -7.66
CA VAL A 331 -5.80 -1.57 -8.36
C VAL A 331 -5.46 -0.40 -7.44
N GLY A 332 -6.49 0.26 -6.88
CA GLY A 332 -6.28 1.36 -5.95
C GLY A 332 -5.49 0.94 -4.72
N LYS A 333 -5.86 -0.19 -4.11
CA LYS A 333 -5.15 -0.72 -2.94
C LYS A 333 -3.70 -0.98 -3.28
N ALA A 334 -3.37 -1.60 -4.40
CA ALA A 334 -1.99 -1.83 -4.85
C ALA A 334 -1.22 -0.51 -5.04
N MET A 335 -1.88 0.53 -5.55
CA MET A 335 -1.38 1.91 -5.66
C MET A 335 -1.46 2.71 -4.33
N HIS A 336 -1.35 2.02 -3.20
CA HIS A 336 -1.34 2.57 -1.83
C HIS A 336 -2.64 3.18 -1.28
N SER A 337 -3.79 3.06 -1.96
CA SER A 337 -5.04 3.52 -1.36
C SER A 337 -6.32 2.81 -1.82
N VAL A 338 -7.09 2.30 -0.86
CA VAL A 338 -8.46 1.81 -1.10
C VAL A 338 -9.36 2.92 -1.65
N GLY A 339 -9.22 4.15 -1.13
CA GLY A 339 -10.02 5.29 -1.59
C GLY A 339 -9.73 5.67 -3.04
N LEU A 340 -8.48 5.49 -3.51
CA LEU A 340 -8.19 5.62 -4.94
C LEU A 340 -8.99 4.59 -5.73
N GLY A 341 -9.02 3.34 -5.26
CA GLY A 341 -9.76 2.27 -5.92
C GLY A 341 -11.27 2.53 -5.98
N ILE A 342 -11.86 3.10 -4.93
CA ILE A 342 -13.26 3.54 -4.95
C ILE A 342 -13.47 4.68 -5.96
N SER A 343 -12.53 5.63 -6.02
CA SER A 343 -12.59 6.76 -6.95
C SER A 343 -12.44 6.34 -8.42
N LEU A 344 -11.81 5.19 -8.68
CA LEU A 344 -11.66 4.62 -10.00
C LEU A 344 -12.89 3.80 -10.45
N VAL A 345 -13.84 3.49 -9.56
CA VAL A 345 -15.03 2.68 -9.89
C VAL A 345 -15.76 3.20 -11.14
N PRO A 346 -15.96 4.52 -11.34
CA PRO A 346 -16.60 5.01 -12.56
C PRO A 346 -15.84 4.69 -13.84
N ILE A 347 -14.50 4.71 -13.80
CA ILE A 347 -13.65 4.38 -14.94
C ILE A 347 -13.78 2.89 -15.28
N PHE A 348 -13.84 2.03 -14.27
CA PHE A 348 -14.03 0.59 -14.47
C PHE A 348 -15.45 0.25 -14.93
N LEU A 349 -16.48 0.98 -14.49
CA LEU A 349 -17.87 0.75 -14.88
C LEU A 349 -18.24 1.34 -16.25
N ALA A 350 -17.62 2.45 -16.68
CA ALA A 350 -17.97 3.12 -17.93
C ALA A 350 -17.93 2.22 -19.18
N PRO A 351 -16.96 1.30 -19.34
CA PRO A 351 -16.97 0.33 -20.44
C PRO A 351 -18.17 -0.63 -20.45
N LEU A 352 -19.01 -0.69 -19.42
CA LEU A 352 -20.19 -1.55 -19.42
C LEU A 352 -21.44 -0.85 -19.97
N ILE A 353 -21.39 0.47 -20.22
CA ILE A 353 -22.53 1.25 -20.72
C ILE A 353 -23.22 0.59 -21.93
N PRO A 354 -22.55 0.30 -23.05
CA PRO A 354 -23.22 -0.27 -24.23
C PRO A 354 -23.54 -1.77 -24.10
N LEU A 355 -23.20 -2.43 -22.98
CA LEU A 355 -23.65 -3.79 -22.67
C LEU A 355 -24.93 -3.79 -21.82
N ILE A 356 -25.23 -2.67 -21.18
CA ILE A 356 -26.36 -2.48 -20.25
C ILE A 356 -27.53 -1.75 -20.92
N TRP A 357 -27.20 -0.84 -21.83
CA TRP A 357 -28.13 0.02 -22.56
C TRP A 357 -28.34 -0.51 -23.97
#